data_AF-A0A9D1YV22-F1
#
_entry.id   AF-A0A9D1YV22-F1
#
_cell.length_a   1.000
_cell.length_b   1.000
_cell.length_c   1.000
_cell.angle_alpha   90.00
_cell.angle_beta   90.00
_cell.angle_gamma   90.00
#
_symmetry.space_group_name_H-M   'P 1'
#
loop_
_entity.id
_entity.type
_entity.pdbx_description
1 polymer ?
#
loop_
_entity_poly.entity_id
_entity_poly.type
_entity_poly.pdbx_seq_one_letter_code
_entity_poly.pdbx_strand_id
1 'polypeptide(L)'
;MKRTSPGFIVGSWLIATTIGLVANFTLVGSGQLAWLPTFTFGISQAVLGVAVLALAWPVRSAAQGKRRIDFRYAVFVLSIAKAGIIVGSLVGGYT
;
A
#
# COMPACT_ATOMS: atom_id res chain seq x y z
N MET A 1 1.11 -7.15 -22.28
CA MET A 1 1.26 -6.67 -20.88
C MET A 1 1.48 -7.88 -19.98
N LYS A 2 2.66 -8.03 -19.34
CA LYS A 2 2.86 -9.07 -18.32
C LYS A 2 1.86 -8.81 -17.21
N ARG A 3 0.87 -9.70 -17.04
CA ARG A 3 -0.05 -9.66 -15.92
C ARG A 3 0.81 -9.65 -14.66
N THR A 4 0.61 -8.66 -13.79
CA THR A 4 1.17 -8.68 -12.44
C THR A 4 0.78 -10.03 -11.84
N SER A 5 1.76 -10.91 -11.67
CA SER A 5 1.45 -12.25 -11.19
C SER A 5 0.99 -12.12 -9.74
N PRO A 6 -0.01 -12.91 -9.31
CA PRO A 6 -0.38 -12.97 -7.90
C PRO A 6 0.84 -13.19 -7.01
N GLY A 7 1.82 -13.98 -7.49
CA GLY A 7 3.08 -14.23 -6.81
C GLY A 7 3.94 -12.97 -6.59
N PHE A 8 3.90 -11.99 -7.48
CA PHE A 8 4.62 -10.72 -7.27
C PHE A 8 3.99 -9.88 -6.15
N ILE A 9 2.66 -9.88 -6.06
CA ILE A 9 1.93 -9.18 -4.99
C ILE A 9 2.23 -9.84 -3.64
N VAL A 10 2.11 -11.17 -3.57
CA VAL A 10 2.38 -11.92 -2.34
C VAL A 10 3.86 -11.82 -1.95
N GLY A 11 4.77 -11.92 -2.91
CA GLY A 11 6.21 -11.80 -2.69
C GLY A 11 6.62 -10.43 -2.15
N SER A 12 6.12 -9.35 -2.76
CA SER A 12 6.39 -7.99 -2.27
C SER A 12 5.83 -7.75 -0.86
N TRP A 13 4.63 -8.27 -0.57
CA TRP A 13 4.04 -8.20 0.76
C TRP A 13 4.87 -8.96 1.81
N LEU A 14 5.32 -10.18 1.49
CA LEU A 14 6.21 -10.97 2.36
C LEU A 14 7.53 -10.27 2.63
N ILE A 15 8.16 -9.72 1.59
CA ILE A 15 9.43 -8.99 1.70
C ILE A 15 9.26 -7.77 2.62
N ALA A 16 8.24 -6.94 2.38
CA ALA A 16 7.97 -5.76 3.20
C ALA A 16 7.71 -6.12 4.66
N THR A 17 6.90 -7.16 4.90
CA THR A 17 6.59 -7.65 6.25
C THR A 17 7.84 -8.15 6.96
N THR A 18 8.68 -8.94 6.26
CA THR A 18 9.90 -9.51 6.82
C THR A 18 10.89 -8.40 7.19
N ILE A 19 11.08 -7.41 6.33
CA ILE A 19 11.95 -6.26 6.59
C ILE A 19 11.45 -5.47 7.80
N GLY A 20 10.13 -5.19 7.89
CA GLY A 20 9.55 -4.50 9.03
C GLY A 20 9.73 -5.25 10.36
N LEU A 21 9.59 -6.58 10.32
CA LEU A 21 9.75 -7.44 11.50
C LEU A 21 11.22 -7.47 11.98
N VAL A 22 12.16 -7.58 11.04
CA VAL A 22 13.60 -7.53 11.36
C VAL A 22 13.97 -6.17 11.95
N ALA A 23 13.49 -5.07 11.36
CA ALA A 23 13.71 -3.73 11.88
C ALA A 23 13.17 -3.57 13.31
N ASN A 24 11.94 -4.05 13.57
CA ASN A 24 11.36 -4.02 14.91
C ASN A 24 12.19 -4.83 15.92
N PHE A 25 12.65 -6.04 15.56
CA PHE A 25 13.51 -6.83 16.44
C PHE A 25 14.85 -6.16 16.72
N THR A 26 15.44 -5.45 15.75
CA THR A 26 16.67 -4.67 15.99
C THR A 26 16.44 -3.48 16.94
N LEU A 27 15.27 -2.84 16.88
CA LEU A 27 14.90 -1.78 17.82
C LEU A 27 14.70 -2.32 19.23
N VAL A 28 13.95 -3.42 19.39
CA VAL A 28 13.76 -4.06 20.69
C VAL A 28 15.08 -4.56 21.27
N GLY A 29 15.94 -5.16 20.42
CA GLY A 29 17.26 -5.64 20.82
C GLY A 29 18.25 -4.55 21.23
N SER A 30 18.07 -3.32 20.75
CA SER A 30 18.87 -2.14 21.15
C SER A 30 18.33 -1.46 22.42
N GLY A 31 17.34 -2.05 23.09
CA GLY A 31 16.74 -1.52 24.33
C GLY A 31 15.76 -0.36 24.09
N GLN A 32 15.37 -0.12 22.84
CA GLN A 32 14.34 0.87 22.52
C GLN A 32 12.94 0.28 22.67
N LEU A 33 11.96 1.16 22.93
CA LEU A 33 10.55 0.78 23.06
C LEU A 33 10.08 0.06 21.78
N ALA A 34 9.45 -1.10 21.96
CA ALA A 34 8.87 -1.86 20.87
C ALA A 34 7.82 -0.99 20.15
N TRP A 35 7.88 -0.99 18.83
CA TRP A 35 6.88 -0.31 18.01
C TRP A 35 5.58 -1.09 18.11
N LEU A 36 4.64 -0.56 18.89
CA LEU A 36 3.29 -1.08 19.07
C LEU A 36 2.35 -0.22 18.24
N PRO A 37 2.22 -0.49 16.92
CA PRO A 37 1.31 0.27 16.08
C PRO A 37 -0.12 0.13 16.63
N THR A 38 -0.73 1.26 16.95
CA THR A 38 -2.11 1.31 17.42
C THR A 38 -3.04 0.73 16.35
N PHE A 39 -3.88 -0.24 16.72
CA PHE A 39 -4.79 -0.95 15.79
C PHE A 39 -5.64 -0.01 14.92
N THR A 40 -6.06 1.13 15.46
CA THR A 40 -6.84 2.17 14.77
C THR A 40 -6.12 2.72 13.53
N PHE A 41 -4.78 2.72 13.55
CA PHE A 41 -3.95 3.20 12.44
C PHE A 41 -3.93 2.22 11.27
N GLY A 42 -3.79 0.92 11.57
CA GLY A 42 -3.86 -0.15 10.57
C GLY A 42 -5.23 -0.22 9.88
N ILE A 43 -6.30 -0.02 10.64
CA ILE A 43 -7.67 0.02 10.08
C ILE A 43 -7.84 1.20 9.11
N SER A 44 -7.36 2.39 9.47
CA SER A 44 -7.45 3.59 8.62
C SER A 44 -6.69 3.41 7.29
N GLN A 45 -5.50 2.81 7.35
CA GLN A 45 -4.70 2.44 6.18
C GLN A 45 -5.40 1.39 5.30
N ALA A 46 -5.99 0.37 5.91
CA ALA A 46 -6.74 -0.65 5.20
C ALA A 46 -7.95 -0.05 4.47
N VAL A 47 -8.71 0.84 5.12
CA VAL A 47 -9.84 1.56 4.51
C VAL A 47 -9.37 2.41 3.33
N LEU A 48 -8.27 3.15 3.48
CA LEU A 48 -7.66 3.92 2.38
C LEU A 48 -7.25 3.00 1.21
N GLY A 49 -6.62 1.86 1.50
CA GLY A 49 -6.25 0.87 0.49
C GLY A 49 -7.46 0.36 -0.29
N VAL A 50 -8.55 0.02 0.41
CA VAL A 50 -9.81 -0.42 -0.20
C VAL A 50 -10.41 0.69 -1.07
N ALA A 51 -10.44 1.94 -0.59
CA ALA A 51 -10.93 3.08 -1.35
C ALA A 51 -10.13 3.28 -2.65
N VAL A 52 -8.79 3.23 -2.57
CA VAL A 52 -7.91 3.33 -3.74
C VAL A 52 -8.15 2.18 -4.72
N LEU A 53 -8.30 0.94 -4.25
CA LEU A 53 -8.60 -0.20 -5.10
C LEU A 53 -9.96 -0.06 -5.82
N ALA A 54 -10.98 0.46 -5.12
CA ALA A 54 -12.28 0.76 -5.72
C ALA A 54 -12.18 1.83 -6.81
N LEU A 55 -11.40 2.90 -6.58
CA LEU A 55 -11.11 3.95 -7.56
C LEU A 55 -10.25 3.45 -8.74
N ALA A 56 -9.36 2.48 -8.52
CA ALA A 56 -8.51 1.89 -9.54
C ALA A 56 -9.23 0.82 -10.39
N TRP A 57 -10.30 0.20 -9.86
CA TRP A 57 -11.12 -0.77 -10.58
C TRP A 57 -11.65 -0.27 -11.94
N PRO A 58 -12.25 0.93 -12.06
CA PRO A 58 -12.69 1.46 -13.35
C PRO A 58 -11.53 1.69 -14.32
N VAL A 59 -10.34 2.10 -13.83
CA VAL A 59 -9.12 2.25 -14.66
C VAL A 59 -8.73 0.89 -15.26
N ARG A 60 -8.81 -0.19 -14.46
CA ARG A 60 -8.56 -1.55 -14.93
C ARG A 60 -9.60 -2.00 -15.96
N SER A 61 -10.87 -1.64 -15.78
CA SER A 61 -11.94 -1.92 -16.74
C SER A 61 -11.75 -1.15 -18.05
N ALA A 62 -11.22 0.07 -17.99
CA ALA A 62 -10.94 0.88 -19.18
C ALA A 62 -9.72 0.36 -19.96
N ALA A 63 -8.67 -0.04 -19.26
CA ALA A 63 -7.49 -0.67 -19.87
C ALA A 63 -7.82 -2.01 -20.57
N GLN A 64 -8.90 -2.70 -20.16
CA GLN A 64 -9.41 -3.90 -20.82
C GLN A 64 -10.31 -3.60 -22.03
N GLY A 65 -10.42 -2.34 -22.46
CA GLY A 65 -11.23 -1.93 -23.61
C GLY A 65 -12.73 -1.87 -23.37
N LYS A 66 -13.20 -2.11 -22.13
CA LYS A 66 -14.64 -2.10 -21.80
C LYS A 66 -15.22 -0.70 -21.57
N ARG A 67 -14.38 0.33 -21.37
CA ARG A 67 -14.82 1.70 -21.09
C ARG A 67 -13.73 2.70 -21.52
N ARG A 68 -14.09 3.85 -22.11
CA ARG A 68 -13.12 4.95 -22.31
C ARG A 68 -13.09 5.81 -21.05
N ILE A 69 -11.90 6.02 -20.49
CA ILE A 69 -11.64 6.89 -19.34
C ILE A 69 -10.59 7.91 -19.75
N ASP A 70 -10.76 9.16 -19.31
CA ASP A 70 -9.80 10.22 -19.56
C ASP A 70 -8.47 9.96 -18.83
N PHE A 71 -7.37 10.22 -19.54
CA PHE A 71 -6.01 10.08 -19.00
C PHE A 71 -5.81 10.86 -17.69
N ARG A 72 -6.44 12.03 -17.56
CA ARG A 72 -6.43 12.85 -16.33
C ARG A 72 -6.94 12.08 -15.11
N TYR A 73 -8.02 11.32 -15.26
CA TYR A 73 -8.58 10.53 -14.16
C TYR A 73 -7.62 9.40 -13.76
N ALA A 74 -7.01 8.72 -14.73
CA ALA A 74 -6.05 7.66 -14.46
C ALA A 74 -4.82 8.16 -13.70
N VAL A 75 -4.27 9.31 -14.11
CA VAL A 75 -3.13 9.94 -13.42
C VAL A 75 -3.52 10.41 -12.03
N PHE A 76 -4.71 10.98 -11.86
CA PHE A 76 -5.20 11.44 -10.56
C PHE A 76 -5.38 10.30 -9.55
N VAL A 77 -5.93 9.16 -9.98
CA VAL A 77 -6.06 7.97 -9.12
C VAL A 77 -4.67 7.42 -8.75
N LEU A 78 -3.73 7.43 -9.70
CA LEU A 78 -2.36 6.96 -9.44
C LEU A 78 -1.62 7.86 -8.44
N SER A 79 -1.75 9.18 -8.56
CA SER A 79 -1.11 10.12 -7.64
C SER A 79 -1.68 10.01 -6.23
N ILE A 80 -3.01 9.86 -6.08
CA ILE A 80 -3.64 9.60 -4.77
C ILE A 80 -3.13 8.29 -4.17
N ALA A 81 -3.07 7.22 -4.97
CA ALA A 81 -2.57 5.93 -4.50
C ALA A 81 -1.12 6.05 -3.99
N LYS A 82 -0.25 6.71 -4.75
CA LYS A 82 1.15 6.89 -4.40
C LYS A 82 1.33 7.77 -3.15
N ALA A 83 0.56 8.85 -3.03
CA ALA A 83 0.57 9.70 -1.84
C ALA A 83 0.11 8.93 -0.60
N GLY A 84 -0.95 8.11 -0.73
CA GLY A 84 -1.44 7.27 0.37
C GLY A 84 -0.40 6.26 0.86
N ILE A 85 0.37 5.65 -0.06
CA ILE A 85 1.48 4.75 0.29
C ILE A 85 2.59 5.50 1.05
N ILE A 86 2.96 6.70 0.61
CA ILE A 86 4.00 7.50 1.27
C ILE A 86 3.56 7.89 2.67
N VAL A 87 2.33 8.40 2.83
CA VAL A 87 1.77 8.78 4.14
C VAL A 87 1.68 7.55 5.05
N GLY A 88 1.25 6.41 4.51
CA GLY A 88 1.19 5.16 5.26
C GLY A 88 2.54 4.63 5.71
N SER A 89 3.53 4.68 4.83
CA SER A 89 4.90 4.30 5.16
C SER A 89 5.54 5.25 6.15
N LEU A 90 5.26 6.55 6.06
CA LEU A 90 5.82 7.54 6.95
C LEU A 90 5.24 7.36 8.35
N VAL A 91 3.93 7.23 8.48
CA VAL A 91 3.31 7.15 9.81
C VAL A 91 3.42 5.77 10.43
N GLY A 92 3.31 4.69 9.64
CA GLY A 92 3.66 3.34 10.11
C GLY A 92 5.15 3.17 10.41
N GLY A 93 5.97 4.12 9.96
CA GLY A 93 7.43 4.22 10.12
C GLY A 93 7.88 5.37 11.03
N TYR A 94 7.01 6.03 11.80
CA TYR A 94 7.38 7.12 12.74
C TYR A 94 6.74 7.01 14.15
N THR A 95 6.13 5.88 14.52
CA THR A 95 5.53 5.64 15.85
C THR A 95 5.88 4.25 16.37
#